data_AF-A0A6J1PQY0-F1
#
_entry.id   AF-A0A6J1PQY0-F1
#
_cell.length_a   1.000
_cell.length_b   1.000
_cell.length_c   1.000
_cell.angle_alpha   90.00
_cell.angle_beta   90.00
_cell.angle_gamma   90.00
#
_symmetry.space_group_name_H-M   'P 1'
#
loop_
_entity.id
_entity.type
_entity.pdbx_description
1 polymer ?
#
loop_
_entity_poly.entity_id
_entity_poly.type
_entity_poly.pdbx_seq_one_letter_code
_entity_poly.pdbx_strand_id
1 'polypeptide(L)'
;MNNVVFGKTMENVRNHVDVKLLTKWDGRYGVEAMIAQPNFHSRSLFSKNLKAVELRKLEVKFNKAIYIGMCILDLSKVCLYEFHHEYMSSLYCDSCRIMYTDTDSLIYHIKCDDAYENMKRDIVRFDTSDYAVDNAYGMSLVNKKVPGLMKDENNGAIMTEFVGLRAKMYALQVDGKKECKKQKVSKATSSRAPSRSTTTRGV
;
A
#
# COMPACT_ATOMS: atom_id res chain seq x y z
N MET A 1 -11.77 -4.74 8.26
CA MET A 1 -11.65 -6.20 8.08
C MET A 1 -11.43 -6.60 6.62
N ASN A 2 -12.00 -5.89 5.64
CA ASN A 2 -11.93 -6.26 4.21
C ASN A 2 -10.51 -6.48 3.65
N ASN A 3 -9.56 -5.59 3.91
CA ASN A 3 -8.23 -5.69 3.30
C ASN A 3 -7.42 -6.91 3.79
N VAL A 4 -7.71 -7.40 5.01
CA VAL A 4 -7.03 -8.58 5.57
C VAL A 4 -7.46 -9.85 4.85
N VAL A 5 -8.75 -9.94 4.50
CA VAL A 5 -9.30 -11.08 3.75
C VAL A 5 -8.67 -11.13 2.35
N PHE A 6 -8.61 -9.99 1.66
CA PHE A 6 -7.90 -9.86 0.39
C PHE A 6 -6.42 -10.25 0.51
N GLY A 7 -5.70 -9.72 1.51
CA GLY A 7 -4.29 -10.06 1.73
C GLY A 7 -4.09 -11.56 1.97
N LYS A 8 -5.06 -12.24 2.56
CA LYS A 8 -5.01 -13.68 2.82
C LYS A 8 -5.21 -14.52 1.55
N THR A 9 -5.99 -14.07 0.58
CA THR A 9 -6.14 -14.78 -0.71
C THR A 9 -4.85 -14.73 -1.52
N MET A 10 -4.07 -13.66 -1.37
CA MET A 10 -2.79 -13.43 -2.05
C MET A 10 -1.56 -13.90 -1.24
N GLU A 11 -1.75 -14.62 -0.15
CA GLU A 11 -0.66 -15.06 0.72
C GLU A 11 0.32 -16.00 0.00
N ASN A 12 1.61 -15.66 0.02
CA ASN A 12 2.65 -16.54 -0.50
C ASN A 12 3.03 -17.61 0.54
N VAL A 13 2.40 -18.78 0.44
CA VAL A 13 2.66 -19.95 1.31
C VAL A 13 4.09 -20.49 1.21
N ARG A 14 4.85 -20.17 0.16
CA ARG A 14 6.26 -20.55 0.04
C ARG A 14 7.16 -19.84 1.05
N ASN A 15 6.71 -18.71 1.58
CA ASN A 15 7.44 -17.96 2.60
C ASN A 15 7.20 -18.53 4.02
N HIS A 16 6.36 -19.55 4.17
CA HIS A 16 6.15 -20.18 5.46
C HIS A 16 7.36 -21.04 5.83
N VAL A 17 7.79 -20.92 7.08
CA VAL A 17 8.95 -21.63 7.63
C VAL A 17 8.52 -22.38 8.88
N ASP A 18 9.12 -23.55 9.09
CA ASP A 18 8.90 -24.31 10.32
C ASP A 18 9.95 -23.90 11.34
N VAL A 19 9.52 -23.33 12.45
CA VAL A 19 10.41 -22.95 13.55
C VAL A 19 10.16 -23.87 14.74
N LYS A 20 11.21 -24.54 15.20
CA LYS A 20 11.18 -25.34 16.43
C LYS A 20 11.97 -24.65 17.52
N LEU A 21 11.33 -24.47 18.68
CA LEU A 21 11.96 -23.96 19.90
C LEU A 21 12.40 -25.13 20.76
N LEU A 22 13.70 -25.16 21.10
CA LEU A 22 14.35 -26.29 21.74
C LEU A 22 15.19 -25.81 22.92
N THR A 23 15.19 -26.59 24.00
CA THR A 23 15.94 -26.26 25.22
C THR A 23 17.22 -27.09 25.36
N LYS A 24 17.19 -28.34 24.87
CA LYS A 24 18.29 -29.31 24.96
C LYS A 24 19.09 -29.37 23.65
N TRP A 25 20.41 -29.55 23.77
CA TRP A 25 21.28 -29.73 22.62
C TRP A 25 21.20 -31.16 22.08
N ASP A 26 21.43 -32.13 22.96
CA ASP A 26 21.51 -33.55 22.61
C ASP A 26 20.15 -34.26 22.60
N GLY A 27 20.17 -35.47 22.05
CA GLY A 27 19.05 -36.41 22.04
C GLY A 27 18.26 -36.42 20.74
N ARG A 28 17.37 -37.40 20.59
CA ARG A 28 16.60 -37.66 19.35
C ARG A 28 15.81 -36.45 18.84
N TYR A 29 15.41 -35.55 19.74
CA TYR A 29 14.67 -34.33 19.43
C TYR A 29 15.44 -33.06 19.82
N GLY A 30 16.74 -33.17 20.09
CA GLY A 30 17.62 -32.07 20.42
C GLY A 30 17.93 -31.17 19.23
N VAL A 31 18.61 -30.05 19.51
CA VAL A 31 19.08 -29.11 18.46
C VAL A 31 19.96 -29.82 17.43
N GLU A 32 20.84 -30.72 17.86
CA GLU A 32 21.74 -31.47 16.97
C GLU A 32 20.97 -32.28 15.94
N ALA A 33 19.96 -33.05 16.38
CA ALA A 33 19.14 -33.87 15.51
C ALA A 33 18.36 -33.04 14.47
N MET A 34 17.99 -31.80 14.80
CA MET A 34 17.29 -30.90 13.88
C MET A 34 18.25 -30.24 12.88
N ILE A 35 19.49 -29.96 13.26
CA ILE A 35 20.54 -29.44 12.35
C ILE A 35 20.93 -30.49 11.32
N ALA A 36 20.93 -31.77 11.71
CA ALA A 36 21.23 -32.87 10.80
C ALA A 36 20.14 -33.12 9.74
N GLN A 37 18.97 -32.47 9.84
CA GLN A 37 17.91 -32.66 8.85
C GLN A 37 18.26 -31.98 7.52
N PRO A 38 17.93 -32.59 6.37
CA PRO A 38 18.26 -32.04 5.05
C PRO A 38 17.55 -30.72 4.75
N ASN A 39 16.46 -30.41 5.46
CA ASN A 39 15.73 -29.15 5.34
C ASN A 39 16.14 -28.10 6.39
N PHE A 40 17.24 -28.31 7.12
CA PHE A 40 17.77 -27.29 8.01
C PHE A 40 18.09 -26.00 7.26
N HIS A 41 17.60 -24.87 7.78
CA HIS A 41 17.90 -23.55 7.23
C HIS A 41 18.89 -22.77 8.10
N SER A 42 18.51 -22.53 9.35
CA SER A 42 19.24 -21.64 10.24
C SER A 42 18.97 -21.99 11.70
N ARG A 43 19.80 -21.47 12.61
CA ARG A 43 19.59 -21.57 14.05
C ARG A 43 19.89 -20.23 14.72
N SER A 44 19.01 -19.83 15.61
CA SER A 44 19.16 -18.65 16.48
C SER A 44 19.24 -19.07 17.94
N LEU A 45 20.18 -18.48 18.68
CA LEU A 45 20.33 -18.71 20.12
C LEU A 45 19.72 -17.53 20.87
N PHE A 46 18.65 -17.75 21.64
CA PHE A 46 18.01 -16.71 22.44
C PHE A 46 18.57 -16.65 23.86
N SER A 47 18.85 -17.82 24.45
CA SER A 47 19.50 -17.93 25.76
C SER A 47 20.26 -19.25 25.87
N LYS A 48 20.99 -19.46 26.97
CA LYS A 48 21.70 -20.73 27.24
C LYS A 48 20.77 -21.94 27.11
N ASN A 49 19.50 -21.79 27.47
CA ASN A 49 18.51 -22.87 27.50
C ASN A 49 17.42 -22.72 26.43
N LEU A 50 17.50 -21.76 25.50
CA LEU A 50 16.49 -21.59 24.46
C LEU A 50 17.13 -21.28 23.11
N LYS A 51 16.85 -22.16 22.14
CA LYS A 51 17.35 -22.11 20.78
C LYS A 51 16.17 -22.25 19.82
N ALA A 52 16.16 -21.50 18.72
CA ALA A 52 15.27 -21.72 17.59
C ALA A 52 16.03 -22.37 16.45
N VAL A 53 15.48 -23.44 15.88
CA VAL A 53 15.93 -24.02 14.63
C VAL A 53 14.87 -23.75 13.59
N GLU A 54 15.26 -23.12 12.50
CA GLU A 54 14.42 -22.87 11.34
C GLU A 54 14.65 -23.96 10.30
N LEU A 55 13.56 -24.57 9.84
CA LEU A 55 13.53 -25.62 8.84
C LEU A 55 12.71 -25.14 7.63
N ARG A 56 13.22 -25.45 6.43
CA ARG A 56 12.49 -25.25 5.18
C ARG A 56 11.35 -26.25 5.08
N LYS A 57 10.23 -25.83 4.50
CA LYS A 57 9.15 -26.71 4.09
C LYS A 57 9.61 -27.57 2.90
N LEU A 58 9.56 -28.89 3.06
CA LEU A 58 9.85 -29.85 1.98
C LEU A 58 8.67 -29.98 1.01
N GLU A 59 7.45 -29.81 1.52
CA GLU A 59 6.21 -29.84 0.74
C GLU A 59 5.41 -28.57 1.02
N VAL A 60 4.85 -27.97 -0.03
CA VAL A 60 4.05 -26.75 0.06
C VAL A 60 2.69 -27.00 -0.59
N LYS A 61 1.62 -26.90 0.21
CA LYS A 61 0.25 -26.99 -0.27
C LYS A 61 -0.26 -25.62 -0.71
N PHE A 62 -0.56 -25.45 -1.99
CA PHE A 62 -1.22 -24.25 -2.52
C PHE A 62 -2.71 -24.27 -2.18
N ASN A 63 -3.06 -23.74 -1.01
CA ASN A 63 -4.43 -23.69 -0.48
C ASN A 63 -5.00 -22.26 -0.43
N LYS A 64 -4.39 -21.33 -1.17
CA LYS A 64 -4.83 -19.94 -1.25
C LYS A 64 -5.58 -19.71 -2.55
N ALA A 65 -6.73 -19.04 -2.47
CA ALA A 65 -7.54 -18.69 -3.62
C ALA A 65 -6.95 -17.45 -4.34
N ILE A 66 -5.73 -17.58 -4.86
CA ILE A 66 -4.96 -16.48 -5.47
C ILE A 66 -5.73 -15.85 -6.63
N TYR A 67 -6.48 -16.65 -7.40
CA TYR A 67 -7.31 -16.17 -8.51
C TYR A 67 -8.35 -15.13 -8.05
N ILE A 68 -8.96 -15.30 -6.87
CA ILE A 68 -9.89 -14.31 -6.31
C ILE A 68 -9.17 -12.99 -6.04
N GLY A 69 -7.95 -13.06 -5.46
CA GLY A 69 -7.12 -11.89 -5.23
C GLY A 69 -6.76 -11.16 -6.54
N MET A 70 -6.40 -11.90 -7.59
CA MET A 70 -6.15 -11.31 -8.91
C MET A 70 -7.39 -10.60 -9.48
N CYS A 71 -8.56 -11.25 -9.44
CA CYS A 71 -9.81 -10.62 -9.91
C CYS A 71 -10.14 -9.33 -9.15
N ILE A 72 -9.97 -9.31 -7.83
CA ILE A 72 -10.20 -8.10 -7.02
C ILE A 72 -9.23 -6.97 -7.42
N LEU A 73 -7.95 -7.29 -7.64
CA LEU A 73 -6.97 -6.29 -8.08
C LEU A 73 -7.30 -5.72 -9.46
N ASP A 74 -7.73 -6.58 -10.39
CA ASP A 74 -8.05 -6.14 -11.73
C ASP A 74 -9.33 -5.30 -11.75
N LEU A 75 -10.36 -5.68 -11.00
CA LEU A 75 -11.55 -4.84 -10.80
C LEU A 75 -11.21 -3.48 -10.19
N SER A 76 -10.27 -3.44 -9.23
CA SER A 76 -9.83 -2.19 -8.61
C SER A 76 -9.13 -1.26 -9.62
N LYS A 77 -8.34 -1.81 -10.55
CA LYS A 77 -7.71 -1.04 -11.64
C LYS A 77 -8.73 -0.56 -12.64
N VAL A 78 -9.70 -1.41 -13.00
CA VAL A 78 -10.79 -1.03 -13.93
C VAL A 78 -11.54 0.18 -13.39
N CYS A 79 -11.91 0.19 -12.12
CA CYS A 79 -12.57 1.33 -11.49
C CYS A 79 -11.74 2.64 -11.58
N LEU A 80 -10.43 2.57 -11.31
CA LEU A 80 -9.52 3.71 -11.49
C LEU A 80 -9.40 4.18 -12.94
N TYR A 81 -9.32 3.23 -13.88
CA TYR A 81 -9.17 3.52 -15.30
C TYR A 81 -10.44 4.07 -15.92
N GLU A 82 -11.61 3.54 -15.57
CA GLU A 82 -12.91 4.10 -15.95
C GLU A 82 -13.03 5.54 -15.46
N PHE A 83 -12.69 5.81 -14.20
CA PHE A 83 -12.72 7.18 -13.67
C PHE A 83 -11.77 8.12 -14.44
N HIS A 84 -10.56 7.66 -14.77
CA HIS A 84 -9.62 8.50 -15.52
C HIS A 84 -10.02 8.68 -16.99
N HIS A 85 -10.20 7.59 -17.72
CA HIS A 85 -10.35 7.62 -19.17
C HIS A 85 -11.76 7.99 -19.61
N GLU A 86 -12.79 7.51 -18.92
CA GLU A 86 -14.18 7.75 -19.32
C GLU A 86 -14.74 9.04 -18.73
N TYR A 87 -14.27 9.47 -17.56
CA TYR A 87 -14.76 10.66 -16.87
C TYR A 87 -13.79 11.85 -16.89
N MET A 88 -12.61 11.73 -16.26
CA MET A 88 -11.69 12.88 -16.14
C MET A 88 -11.16 13.34 -17.50
N SER A 89 -10.81 12.39 -18.38
CA SER A 89 -10.27 12.69 -19.70
C SER A 89 -11.35 13.22 -20.64
N SER A 90 -12.59 12.75 -20.53
CA SER A 90 -13.71 13.26 -21.35
C SER A 90 -14.17 14.65 -20.91
N LEU A 91 -14.12 14.93 -19.61
CA LEU A 91 -14.56 16.22 -19.05
C LEU A 91 -13.54 17.34 -19.30
N TYR A 92 -12.25 17.06 -19.14
CA TYR A 92 -11.21 18.08 -19.20
C TYR A 92 -10.30 18.00 -20.42
N CYS A 93 -10.35 16.90 -21.20
CA CYS A 93 -9.50 16.69 -22.37
C CYS A 93 -8.02 17.01 -22.06
N ASP A 94 -7.42 17.95 -22.80
CA ASP A 94 -6.02 18.36 -22.64
C ASP A 94 -5.77 19.26 -21.41
N SER A 95 -6.83 19.71 -20.74
CA SER A 95 -6.76 20.55 -19.53
C SER A 95 -6.57 19.74 -18.25
N CYS A 96 -6.45 18.42 -18.32
CA CYS A 96 -6.20 17.55 -17.18
C CYS A 96 -4.97 16.67 -17.42
N ARG A 97 -4.03 16.68 -16.46
CA ARG A 97 -2.83 15.85 -16.48
C ARG A 97 -2.70 15.05 -15.20
N ILE A 98 -2.53 13.74 -15.31
CA ILE A 98 -2.12 12.91 -14.17
C ILE A 98 -0.68 13.28 -13.80
N MET A 99 -0.49 13.70 -12.55
CA MET A 99 0.82 13.99 -11.97
C MET A 99 1.39 12.78 -11.24
N TYR A 100 0.53 11.95 -10.62
CA TYR A 100 0.96 10.81 -9.83
C TYR A 100 -0.19 9.80 -9.59
N THR A 101 0.17 8.53 -9.40
CA THR A 101 -0.76 7.45 -9.05
C THR A 101 -0.20 6.57 -7.92
N ASP A 102 -1.01 6.18 -6.95
CA ASP A 102 -0.67 5.15 -5.94
C ASP A 102 -1.90 4.36 -5.52
N THR A 103 -1.92 3.07 -5.88
CA THR A 103 -2.90 2.03 -5.50
C THR A 103 -4.36 2.36 -5.82
N ASP A 104 -4.94 3.35 -5.13
CA ASP A 104 -6.33 3.80 -5.14
C ASP A 104 -6.46 5.33 -5.28
N SER A 105 -5.34 6.03 -5.51
CA SER A 105 -5.29 7.50 -5.56
C SER A 105 -4.69 8.00 -6.88
N LEU A 106 -5.25 9.11 -7.36
CA LEU A 106 -4.80 9.87 -8.53
C LEU A 106 -4.58 11.32 -8.10
N ILE A 107 -3.44 11.88 -8.48
CA ILE A 107 -3.17 13.32 -8.32
C ILE A 107 -3.24 13.94 -9.70
N TYR A 108 -4.14 14.90 -9.86
CA TYR A 108 -4.35 15.61 -11.10
C TYR A 108 -3.87 17.06 -10.99
N HIS A 109 -3.31 17.54 -12.09
CA HIS A 109 -3.22 18.97 -12.37
C HIS A 109 -4.31 19.31 -13.39
N ILE A 110 -5.30 20.07 -12.96
CA ILE A 110 -6.49 20.41 -13.74
C ILE A 110 -6.49 21.93 -13.98
N LYS A 111 -6.70 22.34 -15.23
CA LYS A 111 -6.94 23.72 -15.61
C LYS A 111 -8.45 23.90 -15.83
N CYS A 112 -9.12 24.56 -14.91
CA CYS A 112 -10.54 24.88 -15.00
C CYS A 112 -10.87 26.08 -14.11
N ASP A 113 -12.03 26.69 -14.32
CA ASP A 113 -12.49 27.80 -13.49
C ASP A 113 -12.87 27.33 -12.08
N ASP A 114 -13.70 26.29 -11.97
CA ASP A 114 -14.09 25.68 -10.70
C ASP A 114 -14.28 24.16 -10.82
N ALA A 115 -13.35 23.40 -10.22
CA ALA A 115 -13.42 21.94 -10.21
C ALA A 115 -14.55 21.41 -9.31
N TYR A 116 -14.93 22.15 -8.26
CA TYR A 116 -15.94 21.70 -7.30
C TYR A 116 -17.35 21.84 -7.84
N GLU A 117 -17.63 22.81 -8.71
CA GLU A 117 -18.90 22.86 -9.45
C GLU A 117 -19.10 21.61 -10.33
N ASN A 118 -18.04 21.15 -11.00
CA ASN A 118 -18.09 19.90 -11.76
C ASN A 118 -18.31 18.69 -10.86
N MET A 119 -17.66 18.64 -9.69
CA MET A 119 -17.89 17.58 -8.70
C MET A 119 -19.33 17.57 -8.16
N LYS A 120 -19.95 18.74 -7.92
CA LYS A 120 -21.36 18.83 -7.52
C LYS A 120 -22.30 18.31 -8.59
N ARG A 121 -22.08 18.71 -9.85
CA ARG A 121 -22.87 18.25 -10.99
C ARG A 121 -22.86 16.73 -11.08
N ASP A 122 -21.68 16.13 -10.89
CA ASP A 122 -21.46 14.70 -11.05
C ASP A 122 -21.32 13.95 -9.71
N ILE A 123 -22.02 14.41 -8.67
CA ILE A 123 -21.85 13.94 -7.27
C ILE A 123 -22.00 12.43 -7.09
N VAL A 124 -22.73 11.77 -7.99
CA VAL A 124 -22.91 10.31 -8.00
C VAL A 124 -21.59 9.55 -8.21
N ARG A 125 -20.54 10.21 -8.71
CA ARG A 125 -19.19 9.65 -8.89
C ARG A 125 -18.27 9.88 -7.69
N PHE A 126 -18.72 10.64 -6.70
CA PHE A 126 -17.89 11.10 -5.59
C PHE A 126 -18.45 10.71 -4.22
N ASP A 127 -17.56 10.32 -3.30
CA ASP A 127 -17.84 10.31 -1.86
C ASP A 127 -17.45 11.68 -1.30
N THR A 128 -18.46 12.43 -0.86
CA THR A 128 -18.33 13.79 -0.31
C THR A 128 -18.72 13.83 1.17
N SER A 129 -18.92 12.67 1.79
CA SER A 129 -19.42 12.57 3.16
C SER A 129 -18.45 13.07 4.23
N ASP A 130 -17.16 13.20 3.90
CA ASP A 130 -16.10 13.66 4.80
C ASP A 130 -15.88 15.20 4.74
N TYR A 131 -16.64 15.93 3.92
CA TYR A 131 -16.61 17.40 3.91
C TYR A 131 -17.22 17.99 5.20
N ALA A 132 -16.81 19.23 5.53
CA ALA A 132 -17.45 19.99 6.60
C ALA A 132 -18.87 20.40 6.21
N VAL A 133 -19.78 20.51 7.19
CA VAL A 133 -21.18 20.91 6.95
C VAL A 133 -21.27 22.33 6.37
N ASP A 134 -20.36 23.21 6.80
CA ASP A 134 -20.21 24.61 6.40
C ASP A 134 -19.05 24.80 5.39
N ASN A 135 -18.75 23.79 4.58
CA ASN A 135 -17.65 23.86 3.62
C ASN A 135 -17.85 25.02 2.60
N ALA A 136 -16.74 25.67 2.21
CA ALA A 136 -16.74 26.86 1.36
C ALA A 136 -17.40 26.65 -0.02
N TYR A 137 -17.47 25.40 -0.46
CA TYR A 137 -18.06 25.03 -1.73
C TYR A 137 -19.53 24.65 -1.60
N GLY A 138 -20.14 24.56 -0.41
CA GLY A 138 -21.53 24.09 -0.27
C GLY A 138 -21.75 22.66 -0.79
N MET A 139 -20.75 21.78 -0.64
CA MET A 139 -20.86 20.38 -1.00
C MET A 139 -21.87 19.64 -0.13
N SER A 140 -22.79 18.91 -0.76
CA SER A 140 -23.67 17.96 -0.07
C SER A 140 -22.87 16.79 0.52
N LEU A 141 -23.24 16.33 1.72
CA LEU A 141 -22.55 15.23 2.41
C LEU A 141 -23.24 13.88 2.10
N VAL A 142 -22.79 13.19 1.06
CA VAL A 142 -23.43 11.95 0.56
C VAL A 142 -22.40 10.85 0.31
N ASN A 143 -22.88 9.65 -0.01
CA ASN A 143 -22.07 8.55 -0.56
C ASN A 143 -21.01 7.93 0.37
N LYS A 144 -21.21 8.06 1.69
CA LYS A 144 -20.28 7.58 2.71
C LYS A 144 -19.87 6.12 2.54
N LYS A 145 -18.60 5.90 2.21
CA LYS A 145 -17.96 4.58 2.08
C LYS A 145 -18.62 3.69 1.02
N VAL A 146 -19.24 4.27 0.01
CA VAL A 146 -19.76 3.51 -1.13
C VAL A 146 -18.57 3.04 -2.00
N PRO A 147 -18.42 1.74 -2.24
CA PRO A 147 -17.30 1.23 -3.05
C PRO A 147 -17.30 1.77 -4.48
N GLY A 148 -16.11 2.06 -5.00
CA GLY A 148 -15.91 2.50 -6.39
C GLY A 148 -16.09 4.00 -6.64
N LEU A 149 -16.47 4.77 -5.64
CA LEU A 149 -16.54 6.22 -5.74
C LEU A 149 -15.22 6.87 -5.34
N MET A 150 -14.87 7.95 -6.04
CA MET A 150 -13.66 8.72 -5.76
C MET A 150 -13.93 9.76 -4.68
N LYS A 151 -12.92 10.13 -3.90
CA LYS A 151 -13.04 11.17 -2.87
C LYS A 151 -11.96 12.22 -3.05
N ASP A 152 -12.28 13.46 -2.69
CA ASP A 152 -11.25 14.48 -2.50
C ASP A 152 -10.57 14.26 -1.15
N GLU A 153 -9.32 13.81 -1.17
CA GLU A 153 -8.54 13.54 0.04
C GLU A 153 -8.28 14.80 0.88
N ASN A 154 -8.39 15.99 0.29
CA ASN A 154 -8.15 17.26 0.97
C ASN A 154 -9.41 17.94 1.47
N ASN A 155 -10.61 17.41 1.17
CA ASN A 155 -11.92 17.93 1.57
C ASN A 155 -12.09 19.43 1.26
N GLY A 156 -11.79 19.84 0.03
CA GLY A 156 -11.91 21.23 -0.43
C GLY A 156 -10.63 22.06 -0.30
N ALA A 157 -9.59 21.57 0.39
CA ALA A 157 -8.34 22.33 0.48
C ALA A 157 -7.49 22.16 -0.80
N ILE A 158 -7.21 23.27 -1.49
CA ILE A 158 -6.49 23.26 -2.76
C ILE A 158 -5.04 22.83 -2.57
N MET A 159 -4.58 21.87 -3.38
CA MET A 159 -3.15 21.54 -3.48
C MET A 159 -2.46 22.57 -4.38
N THR A 160 -1.55 23.36 -3.82
CA THR A 160 -0.84 24.44 -4.54
C THR A 160 0.44 23.95 -5.20
N GLU A 161 1.11 22.99 -4.57
CA GLU A 161 2.38 22.45 -5.07
C GLU A 161 2.45 20.93 -4.91
N PHE A 162 3.10 20.28 -5.87
CA PHE A 162 3.34 18.83 -5.85
C PHE A 162 4.70 18.49 -6.47
N VAL A 163 5.46 17.63 -5.78
CA VAL A 163 6.72 17.06 -6.27
C VAL A 163 6.72 15.55 -6.04
N GLY A 164 6.75 14.78 -7.13
CA GLY A 164 6.91 13.32 -7.11
C GLY A 164 8.31 12.91 -7.56
N LEU A 165 9.12 12.35 -6.67
CA LEU A 165 10.48 11.90 -7.00
C LEU A 165 10.50 10.44 -7.45
N ARG A 166 9.66 9.61 -6.83
CA ARG A 166 9.58 8.17 -7.08
C ARG A 166 8.23 7.63 -6.59
N ALA A 167 7.83 6.46 -7.07
CA ALA A 167 6.76 5.68 -6.46
C ALA A 167 6.91 5.59 -4.92
N LYS A 168 5.88 6.06 -4.22
CA LYS A 168 5.75 6.17 -2.76
C LYS A 168 6.67 7.19 -2.09
N MET A 169 7.19 8.15 -2.85
CA MET A 169 8.04 9.24 -2.38
C MET A 169 7.65 10.55 -3.08
N TYR A 170 6.86 11.36 -2.37
CA TYR A 170 6.35 12.63 -2.88
C TYR A 170 6.13 13.64 -1.74
N ALA A 171 6.09 14.92 -2.11
CA ALA A 171 5.74 16.02 -1.22
C ALA A 171 4.63 16.86 -1.88
N LEU A 172 3.77 17.44 -1.05
CA LEU A 172 2.70 18.31 -1.49
C LEU A 172 2.47 19.43 -0.48
N GLN A 173 2.07 20.58 -1.00
CA GLN A 173 1.61 21.73 -0.23
C GLN A 173 0.12 21.94 -0.49
N VAL A 174 -0.63 22.16 0.57
CA VAL A 174 -2.08 22.34 0.54
C VAL A 174 -2.40 23.61 1.30
N ASP A 175 -3.25 24.43 0.71
CA ASP A 175 -3.65 25.69 1.32
C ASP A 175 -4.30 25.48 2.70
N GLY A 176 -3.98 26.35 3.65
CA GLY A 176 -4.42 26.24 5.04
C GLY A 176 -3.87 25.04 5.83
N LYS A 177 -2.98 24.20 5.26
CA LYS A 177 -2.36 23.06 5.95
C LYS A 177 -0.83 23.19 5.96
N LYS A 178 -0.18 22.76 7.06
CA LYS A 178 1.29 22.66 7.11
C LYS A 178 1.80 21.65 6.08
N GLU A 179 2.97 21.93 5.51
CA GLU A 179 3.64 21.12 4.49
C GLU A 179 3.60 19.62 4.84
N CYS A 180 3.09 18.79 3.90
CA CYS A 180 2.90 17.36 4.13
C CYS A 180 3.92 16.57 3.30
N LYS A 181 4.99 16.10 3.96
CA LYS A 181 5.97 15.17 3.38
C LYS A 181 5.50 13.74 3.61
N LYS A 182 5.18 13.02 2.52
CA LYS A 182 4.76 11.61 2.59
C LYS A 182 5.86 10.70 2.04
N GLN A 183 6.50 9.94 2.93
CA GLN A 183 7.42 8.86 2.56
C GLN A 183 6.81 7.51 2.99
N LYS A 184 6.27 6.75 2.02
CA LYS A 184 5.83 5.36 2.29
C LYS A 184 7.03 4.46 2.05
N VAL A 185 7.67 3.97 3.12
CA VAL A 185 8.71 2.95 3.01
C VAL A 185 8.08 1.65 2.54
N SER A 186 8.22 1.31 1.25
CA SER A 186 8.04 -0.06 0.80
C SER A 186 9.20 -0.89 1.35
N LYS A 187 8.94 -1.75 2.34
CA LYS A 187 9.89 -2.82 2.70
C LYS A 187 10.04 -3.74 1.48
N ALA A 188 11.04 -3.48 0.65
CA ALA A 188 11.59 -4.48 -0.22
C ALA A 188 12.50 -5.35 0.64
N THR A 189 12.15 -6.63 0.82
CA THR A 189 13.06 -7.61 1.41
C THR A 189 14.19 -7.85 0.40
N SER A 190 15.19 -6.98 0.36
CA SER A 190 16.40 -7.24 -0.40
C SER A 190 17.29 -8.16 0.44
N SER A 191 17.41 -9.42 0.04
CA SER A 191 18.55 -10.26 0.40
C SER A 191 19.79 -9.68 -0.30
N ARG A 192 20.40 -8.66 0.29
CA ARG A 192 21.73 -8.19 -0.12
C ARG A 192 22.51 -7.76 1.12
N ALA A 193 23.65 -8.43 1.31
CA ALA A 193 24.59 -8.19 2.39
C ALA A 193 25.00 -6.72 2.48
N PRO A 194 25.29 -6.20 3.69
CA PRO A 194 25.68 -4.81 3.86
C PRO A 194 27.06 -4.57 3.25
N SER A 195 27.12 -3.82 2.15
CA SER A 195 28.34 -3.15 1.73
C SER A 195 28.34 -1.75 2.35
N ARG A 196 29.39 -1.46 3.12
CA ARG A 196 29.65 -0.17 3.75
C ARG A 196 29.78 0.91 2.68
N SER A 197 29.08 2.03 2.84
CA SER A 197 29.47 3.30 2.22
C SER A 197 29.40 4.43 3.24
N THR A 198 30.47 5.21 3.22
CA THR A 198 30.88 6.19 4.23
C THR A 198 30.08 7.49 4.10
N THR A 199 29.60 8.01 5.24
CA THR A 199 29.02 9.35 5.36
C THR A 199 30.15 10.39 5.39
N THR A 200 30.08 11.39 4.51
CA THR A 200 30.81 12.65 4.68
C THR A 200 29.78 13.79 4.72
N ARG A 201 29.61 14.39 5.90
CA ARG A 201 28.97 15.71 6.08
C ARG A 201 30.05 16.76 5.85
N GLY A 202 29.79 17.72 4.98
CA GLY A 202 30.50 19.00 4.91
C GLY A 202 29.61 20.10 5.50
N VAL A 203 30.24 21.01 6.23
CA VAL A 203 29.68 22.14 7.00
C VAL A 203 28.78 23.03 6.15
#